data_AF-A0A4Z1KZ12-F1
#
_entry.id   AF-A0A4Z1KZ12-F1
#
_cell.length_a   1.000
_cell.length_b   1.000
_cell.length_c   1.000
_cell.angle_alpha   90.00
_cell.angle_beta   90.00
_cell.angle_gamma   90.00
#
_symmetry.space_group_name_H-M   'P 1'
#
loop_
_entity.id
_entity.type
_entity.pdbx_description
1 polymer ?
#
loop_
_entity_poly.entity_id
_entity_poly.type
_entity_poly.pdbx_seq_one_letter_code
_entity_poly.pdbx_strand_id
1 'polypeptide(L)'
;MRLRLISTPCQTTKCKRGPYRSIAMRKYHSLPSVQTINSSFDDVNLDEFRQEAFIPMKPIFMKSMEDKVSTSSGKEKSIDVTAKWFRHVPSTQFAKVLPSTKISTLLPSQYLHSFADTILPYELTVDSDALRKRIERLMQPSNQYHMIFSEQLRQSLEPYDSTKSFYHFYAPFSLFLSATNPACTLPLYIAQAQMTDLPTELQEDLPTPRVVKEAGKGDIYDANIWMGISTSYTPLHKDPNPNLFIQLVSKKRVRLFPPAIGVGIYHNVQQSIGASGIASMRGEEMMEGPERSLLEDRVWGERVNDQGFEVEVGPGDALFIPKGWWHSIRSSESGINASVNWWFR
;
A
#
# COMPACT_ATOMS: atom_id res chain seq x y z
N MET A 1 -15.69 43.66 -64.56
CA MET A 1 -14.24 43.53 -64.30
C MET A 1 -14.05 42.22 -63.52
N ARG A 2 -13.28 41.29 -64.08
CA ARG A 2 -13.06 39.92 -63.59
C ARG A 2 -12.30 39.92 -62.25
N LEU A 3 -12.51 38.89 -61.43
CA LEU A 3 -11.40 38.14 -60.81
C LEU A 3 -11.88 36.73 -60.43
N ARG A 4 -11.17 35.74 -60.99
CA ARG A 4 -11.36 34.29 -60.81
C ARG A 4 -10.70 33.85 -59.50
N LEU A 5 -11.40 33.04 -58.71
CA LEU A 5 -10.78 32.22 -57.66
C LEU A 5 -10.31 30.91 -58.31
N ILE A 6 -9.01 30.65 -58.26
CA ILE A 6 -8.38 29.40 -58.71
C ILE A 6 -8.20 28.52 -57.48
N SER A 7 -8.85 27.36 -57.50
CA SER A 7 -8.66 26.25 -56.55
C SER A 7 -7.32 25.56 -56.77
N THR A 8 -6.56 25.31 -55.70
CA THR A 8 -5.44 24.34 -55.70
C THR A 8 -5.63 23.31 -54.59
N PRO A 9 -5.34 22.01 -54.84
CA PRO A 9 -5.67 20.92 -53.94
C PRO A 9 -4.60 20.71 -52.86
N CYS A 10 -5.05 20.43 -51.63
CA CYS A 10 -4.20 20.09 -50.48
C CYS A 10 -3.60 18.69 -50.67
N GLN A 11 -2.28 18.60 -50.80
CA GLN A 11 -1.54 17.35 -50.89
C GLN A 11 -1.37 16.72 -49.50
N THR A 12 -1.81 15.46 -49.38
CA THR A 12 -1.57 14.58 -48.23
C THR A 12 -0.09 14.29 -48.05
N THR A 13 0.50 14.67 -46.91
CA THR A 13 1.83 14.23 -46.49
C THR A 13 1.73 13.06 -45.51
N LYS A 14 2.18 11.89 -45.97
CA LYS A 14 2.38 10.67 -45.18
C LYS A 14 3.44 10.91 -44.10
N CYS A 15 3.06 10.84 -42.83
CA CYS A 15 4.01 10.79 -41.72
C CYS A 15 4.55 9.36 -41.55
N LYS A 16 5.86 9.17 -41.80
CA LYS A 16 6.59 7.91 -41.60
C LYS A 16 6.73 7.63 -40.10
N ARG A 17 6.34 6.42 -39.67
CA ARG A 17 6.57 5.89 -38.33
C ARG A 17 8.07 5.59 -38.15
N GLY A 18 8.72 6.32 -37.23
CA GLY A 18 10.06 6.00 -36.71
C GLY A 18 9.97 5.07 -35.49
N PRO A 19 11.05 4.35 -35.13
CA PRO A 19 10.97 3.16 -34.28
C PRO A 19 10.96 3.50 -32.78
N TYR A 20 10.25 2.64 -32.03
CA TYR A 20 10.27 2.39 -30.59
C TYR A 20 11.04 3.41 -29.71
N ARG A 21 10.28 4.30 -29.05
CA ARG A 21 10.76 5.02 -27.87
C ARG A 21 11.02 4.00 -26.75
N SER A 22 12.27 3.92 -26.33
CA SER A 22 12.68 3.31 -25.07
C SER A 22 11.86 3.88 -23.93
N ILE A 23 11.40 3.03 -23.01
CA ILE A 23 10.78 3.43 -21.73
C ILE A 23 11.79 4.32 -21.01
N ALA A 24 11.57 5.63 -21.02
CA ALA A 24 12.35 6.55 -20.22
C ALA A 24 12.11 6.19 -18.75
N MET A 25 13.16 5.75 -18.04
CA MET A 25 13.13 5.63 -16.59
C MET A 25 12.76 7.00 -16.02
N ARG A 26 11.54 7.14 -15.47
CA ARG A 26 11.11 8.35 -14.77
C ARG A 26 12.13 8.64 -13.67
N LYS A 27 12.76 9.82 -13.70
CA LYS A 27 13.72 10.23 -12.67
C LYS A 27 12.95 10.74 -11.46
N TYR A 28 12.71 9.87 -10.49
CA TYR A 28 12.11 10.26 -9.22
C TYR A 28 13.06 11.21 -8.46
N HIS A 29 12.59 12.41 -8.09
CA HIS A 29 13.30 13.26 -7.13
C HIS A 29 13.26 12.58 -5.74
N SER A 30 14.41 12.48 -5.08
CA SER A 30 14.54 11.93 -3.72
C SER A 30 14.37 13.04 -2.68
N LEU A 31 13.49 12.85 -1.71
CA LEU A 31 13.34 13.77 -0.57
C LEU A 31 14.40 13.45 0.51
N PRO A 32 14.69 14.40 1.41
CA PRO A 32 15.49 14.13 2.61
C PRO A 32 14.99 12.92 3.40
N SER A 33 15.91 12.17 4.02
CA SER A 33 15.54 11.02 4.86
C SER A 33 14.92 11.44 6.18
N VAL A 34 14.01 10.62 6.71
CA VAL A 34 13.46 10.77 8.06
C VAL A 34 14.57 10.51 9.11
N GLN A 35 14.55 11.25 10.23
CA GLN A 35 15.43 10.98 11.38
C GLN A 35 15.29 9.51 11.79
N THR A 36 16.42 8.84 12.03
CA THR A 36 16.45 7.39 12.25
C THR A 36 17.04 7.05 13.61
N ILE A 37 16.35 6.19 14.36
CA ILE A 37 16.90 5.45 15.51
C ILE A 37 17.25 4.05 15.02
N ASN A 38 18.51 3.63 15.17
CA ASN A 38 18.97 2.29 14.79
C ASN A 38 18.69 1.28 15.93
N SER A 39 17.41 1.08 16.21
CA SER A 39 16.90 0.14 17.21
C SER A 39 15.56 -0.40 16.73
N SER A 40 15.28 -1.67 17.04
CA SER A 40 13.92 -2.21 16.92
C SER A 40 12.94 -1.37 17.74
N PHE A 41 11.70 -1.27 17.27
CA PHE A 41 10.60 -0.62 17.99
C PHE A 41 10.28 -1.31 19.33
N ASP A 42 10.66 -2.59 19.49
CA ASP A 42 10.53 -3.33 20.76
C ASP A 42 11.58 -2.91 21.79
N ASP A 43 12.75 -2.46 21.34
CA ASP A 43 13.90 -2.15 22.18
C ASP A 43 14.20 -0.65 22.28
N VAL A 44 13.48 0.18 21.53
CA VAL A 44 13.68 1.64 21.49
C VAL A 44 13.64 2.25 22.89
N ASN A 45 14.61 3.13 23.20
CA ASN A 45 14.61 3.90 24.42
C ASN A 45 13.41 4.85 24.42
N LEU A 46 12.48 4.68 25.36
CA LEU A 46 11.23 5.45 25.40
C LEU A 46 11.48 6.94 25.68
N ASP A 47 12.50 7.29 26.46
CA ASP A 47 12.79 8.70 26.74
C ASP A 47 13.39 9.39 25.53
N GLU A 48 14.26 8.70 24.79
CA GLU A 48 14.76 9.17 23.49
C GLU A 48 13.60 9.35 22.50
N PHE A 49 12.74 8.33 22.34
CA PHE A 49 11.56 8.44 21.47
C PHE A 49 10.64 9.60 21.85
N ARG A 50 10.42 9.82 23.16
CA ARG A 50 9.60 10.92 23.65
C ARG A 50 10.20 12.28 23.29
N GLN A 51 11.49 12.48 23.57
CA GLN A 51 12.15 13.77 23.37
C GLN A 51 12.38 14.09 21.88
N GLU A 52 12.73 13.08 21.09
CA GLU A 52 13.09 13.28 19.67
C GLU A 52 11.87 13.30 18.75
N ALA A 53 10.79 12.57 19.08
CA ALA A 53 9.68 12.34 18.16
C ALA A 53 8.30 12.63 18.75
N PHE A 54 7.93 11.96 19.85
CA PHE A 54 6.55 11.97 20.34
C PHE A 54 6.12 13.35 20.88
N ILE A 55 6.90 13.95 21.78
CA ILE A 55 6.63 15.29 22.35
C ILE A 55 6.77 16.40 21.29
N PRO A 56 7.86 16.48 20.49
CA PRO A 56 8.00 17.53 19.49
C PRO A 56 7.13 17.32 18.24
N MET A 57 6.36 16.22 18.17
CA MET A 57 5.50 15.86 17.04
C MET A 57 6.27 15.76 15.72
N LYS A 58 7.40 15.05 15.74
CA LYS A 58 8.27 14.81 14.58
C LYS A 58 8.27 13.34 14.16
N PRO A 59 8.28 13.04 12.85
CA PRO A 59 8.37 11.66 12.39
C PRO A 59 9.74 11.09 12.72
N ILE A 60 9.76 9.82 13.09
CA ILE A 60 11.00 9.09 13.35
C ILE A 60 10.89 7.67 12.80
N PHE A 61 11.97 7.22 12.19
CA PHE A 61 12.12 5.88 11.65
C PHE A 61 12.91 5.02 12.64
N MET A 62 12.33 3.91 13.08
CA MET A 62 12.99 2.91 13.91
C MET A 62 13.41 1.78 12.99
N LYS A 63 14.71 1.72 12.70
CA LYS A 63 15.26 0.70 11.82
C LYS A 63 15.60 -0.53 12.63
N SER A 64 14.97 -1.65 12.29
CA SER A 64 15.33 -2.94 12.88
C SER A 64 16.76 -3.29 12.47
N MET A 65 17.60 -3.54 13.46
CA MET A 65 18.95 -4.02 13.23
C MET A 65 18.84 -5.53 13.10
N GLU A 66 18.96 -6.06 11.87
CA GLU A 66 19.02 -7.50 11.63
C GLU A 66 19.99 -8.14 12.64
N ASP A 67 19.49 -9.04 13.47
CA ASP A 67 20.27 -9.70 14.50
C ASP A 67 21.52 -10.34 13.86
N LYS A 68 22.69 -9.75 14.15
CA LYS A 68 23.85 -10.58 14.47
C LYS A 68 23.36 -11.56 15.52
N VAL A 69 23.28 -12.83 15.16
CA VAL A 69 23.04 -13.98 16.05
C VAL A 69 23.72 -13.70 17.39
N SER A 70 22.93 -13.27 18.37
CA SER A 70 23.40 -13.04 19.73
C SER A 70 22.42 -13.72 20.67
N THR A 71 22.89 -14.86 21.14
CA THR A 71 22.42 -15.57 22.33
C THR A 71 22.37 -14.60 23.52
N SER A 72 21.21 -14.02 23.82
CA SER A 72 20.97 -13.41 25.12
C SER A 72 19.50 -13.51 25.55
N SER A 73 19.31 -14.29 26.62
CA SER A 73 18.24 -14.30 27.63
C SER A 73 16.86 -13.70 27.31
N GLY A 74 15.86 -14.59 27.18
CA GLY A 74 14.72 -14.63 28.10
C GLY A 74 13.62 -13.57 28.02
N LYS A 75 13.65 -12.62 27.09
CA LYS A 75 12.47 -11.81 26.75
C LYS A 75 11.78 -12.43 25.56
N GLU A 76 10.48 -12.71 25.66
CA GLU A 76 9.63 -13.06 24.53
C GLU A 76 9.84 -12.00 23.44
N LYS A 77 10.65 -12.32 22.44
CA LYS A 77 10.70 -11.53 21.22
C LYS A 77 9.30 -11.59 20.63
N SER A 78 8.81 -10.44 20.14
CA SER A 78 7.68 -10.40 19.21
C SER A 78 7.86 -11.58 18.25
N ILE A 79 6.92 -12.54 18.31
CA ILE A 79 6.95 -13.72 17.46
C ILE A 79 7.22 -13.22 16.04
N ASP A 80 8.10 -13.88 15.29
CA ASP A 80 8.30 -13.57 13.87
C ASP A 80 6.99 -13.92 13.14
N VAL A 81 6.02 -13.02 13.23
CA VAL A 81 4.67 -13.13 12.70
C VAL A 81 4.76 -13.36 11.21
N THR A 82 5.80 -12.83 10.57
CA THR A 82 6.10 -13.06 9.17
C THR A 82 6.43 -14.53 8.89
N ALA A 83 7.27 -15.18 9.70
CA ALA A 83 7.55 -16.62 9.58
C ALA A 83 6.34 -17.51 9.91
N LYS A 84 5.43 -17.04 10.79
CA LYS A 84 4.18 -17.76 11.11
C LYS A 84 3.15 -17.63 9.99
N TRP A 85 2.96 -16.43 9.47
CA TRP A 85 1.91 -16.08 8.51
C TRP A 85 2.29 -16.42 7.08
N PHE A 86 3.58 -16.40 6.75
CA PHE A 86 4.06 -16.57 5.39
C PHE A 86 5.20 -17.58 5.32
N ARG A 87 5.32 -18.24 4.16
CA ARG A 87 6.39 -19.20 3.88
C ARG A 87 7.04 -18.90 2.55
N HIS A 88 8.36 -19.02 2.50
CA HIS A 88 9.10 -18.97 1.24
C HIS A 88 8.97 -20.30 0.51
N VAL A 89 8.56 -20.25 -0.74
CA VAL A 89 8.47 -21.43 -1.60
C VAL A 89 9.53 -21.36 -2.69
N PRO A 90 10.34 -22.42 -2.88
CA PRO A 90 11.28 -22.49 -4.00
C PRO A 90 10.54 -22.35 -5.34
N SER A 91 11.12 -21.54 -6.25
CA SER A 91 10.61 -21.27 -7.61
C SER A 91 10.28 -22.54 -8.43
N THR A 92 10.88 -23.69 -8.08
CA THR A 92 10.68 -24.97 -8.76
C THR A 92 9.25 -25.53 -8.66
N GLN A 93 8.44 -25.14 -7.67
CA GLN A 93 7.03 -25.57 -7.57
C GLN A 93 6.11 -24.91 -8.62
N PHE A 94 6.49 -23.75 -9.18
CA PHE A 94 5.75 -23.03 -10.21
C PHE A 94 6.44 -23.01 -11.58
N ALA A 95 7.49 -23.82 -11.76
CA ALA A 95 8.36 -23.83 -12.95
C ALA A 95 7.64 -24.15 -14.27
N LYS A 96 6.39 -24.64 -14.24
CA LYS A 96 5.57 -24.84 -15.44
C LYS A 96 4.83 -23.58 -15.91
N VAL A 97 4.81 -22.49 -15.12
CA VAL A 97 3.97 -21.30 -15.36
C VAL A 97 4.77 -19.99 -15.44
N LEU A 98 5.95 -19.89 -14.81
CA LEU A 98 6.81 -18.69 -14.88
C LEU A 98 8.26 -19.03 -15.31
N PRO A 99 8.95 -18.11 -16.01
CA PRO A 99 10.37 -18.27 -16.34
C PRO A 99 11.23 -18.40 -15.08
N SER A 100 12.24 -19.28 -15.13
CA SER A 100 13.16 -19.57 -14.03
C SER A 100 13.95 -18.32 -13.61
N THR A 101 13.45 -17.60 -12.62
CA THR A 101 14.23 -16.64 -11.84
C THR A 101 14.38 -17.18 -10.43
N LYS A 102 15.57 -16.98 -9.83
CA LYS A 102 15.93 -17.38 -8.46
C LYS A 102 15.19 -16.54 -7.40
N ILE A 103 13.88 -16.40 -7.51
CA ILE A 103 13.06 -15.66 -6.56
C ILE A 103 12.20 -16.70 -5.85
N SER A 104 12.42 -16.87 -4.54
CA SER A 104 11.45 -17.61 -3.71
C SER A 104 10.15 -16.82 -3.71
N THR A 105 9.03 -17.45 -4.06
CA THR A 105 7.72 -16.81 -3.95
C THR A 105 7.24 -16.92 -2.51
N LEU A 106 6.92 -15.79 -1.89
CA LEU A 106 6.29 -15.79 -0.58
C LEU A 106 4.81 -16.13 -0.74
N LEU A 107 4.30 -17.08 0.04
CA LEU A 107 2.90 -17.48 0.04
C LEU A 107 2.33 -17.48 1.47
N PRO A 108 1.01 -17.34 1.65
CA PRO A 108 0.36 -17.55 2.93
C PRO A 108 0.65 -18.96 3.46
N SER A 109 0.89 -19.09 4.75
CA SER A 109 1.10 -20.36 5.43
C SER A 109 -0.23 -21.10 5.65
N GLN A 110 -0.15 -22.38 6.04
CA GLN A 110 -1.35 -23.14 6.41
C GLN A 110 -2.07 -22.54 7.62
N TYR A 111 -1.34 -21.82 8.48
CA TYR A 111 -1.90 -21.12 9.62
C TYR A 111 -2.96 -20.10 9.17
N LEU A 112 -2.62 -19.22 8.22
CA LEU A 112 -3.58 -18.25 7.67
C LEU A 112 -4.81 -18.90 7.00
N HIS A 113 -4.65 -20.10 6.43
CA HIS A 113 -5.77 -20.85 5.83
C HIS A 113 -6.80 -21.33 6.87
N SER A 114 -6.46 -21.36 8.15
CA SER A 114 -7.40 -21.70 9.22
C SER A 114 -8.43 -20.59 9.47
N PHE A 115 -8.17 -19.38 8.96
CA PHE A 115 -9.02 -18.20 9.10
C PHE A 115 -9.65 -17.79 7.76
N ALA A 116 -9.79 -18.74 6.82
CA ALA A 116 -10.25 -18.48 5.46
C ALA A 116 -11.65 -17.85 5.40
N ASP A 117 -12.50 -18.10 6.38
CA ASP A 117 -13.89 -17.59 6.43
C ASP A 117 -14.00 -16.19 7.07
N THR A 118 -12.90 -15.63 7.60
CA THR A 118 -12.91 -14.28 8.20
C THR A 118 -13.27 -13.25 7.14
N ILE A 119 -14.32 -12.46 7.38
CA ILE A 119 -14.74 -11.39 6.48
C ILE A 119 -13.84 -10.17 6.70
N LEU A 120 -13.19 -9.70 5.64
CA LEU A 120 -12.25 -8.58 5.68
C LEU A 120 -12.64 -7.50 4.67
N PRO A 121 -12.30 -6.22 4.94
CA PRO A 121 -12.45 -5.14 3.97
C PRO A 121 -11.38 -5.23 2.88
N TYR A 122 -11.81 -5.16 1.62
CA TYR A 122 -10.97 -5.20 0.43
C TYR A 122 -11.10 -3.91 -0.37
N GLU A 123 -9.98 -3.51 -0.96
CA GLU A 123 -9.87 -2.52 -2.00
C GLU A 123 -9.34 -3.17 -3.28
N LEU A 124 -9.94 -2.79 -4.41
CA LEU A 124 -9.51 -3.18 -5.75
C LEU A 124 -9.51 -1.96 -6.67
N THR A 125 -8.32 -1.46 -7.02
CA THR A 125 -8.15 -0.41 -8.03
C THR A 125 -8.02 -1.03 -9.42
N VAL A 126 -8.83 -0.56 -10.37
CA VAL A 126 -8.82 -0.97 -11.78
C VAL A 126 -8.23 0.14 -12.64
N ASP A 127 -6.91 0.05 -12.88
CA ASP A 127 -6.11 1.09 -13.54
C ASP A 127 -5.89 0.88 -15.05
N SER A 128 -6.36 -0.25 -15.59
CA SER A 128 -6.12 -0.63 -16.98
C SER A 128 -7.21 -1.54 -17.56
N ASP A 129 -7.44 -1.41 -18.87
CA ASP A 129 -8.35 -2.29 -19.61
C ASP A 129 -7.92 -3.76 -19.55
N ALA A 130 -6.62 -4.01 -19.44
CA ALA A 130 -6.07 -5.36 -19.30
C ALA A 130 -6.49 -6.01 -17.97
N LEU A 131 -6.44 -5.24 -16.87
CA LEU A 131 -6.91 -5.69 -15.56
C LEU A 131 -8.43 -5.86 -15.56
N ARG A 132 -9.19 -4.94 -16.16
CA ARG A 132 -10.65 -5.05 -16.29
C ARG A 132 -11.07 -6.35 -17.00
N LYS A 133 -10.49 -6.63 -18.17
CA LYS A 133 -10.71 -7.89 -18.90
C LYS A 133 -10.26 -9.13 -18.12
N ARG A 134 -9.27 -9.00 -17.24
CA ARG A 134 -8.84 -10.10 -16.35
C ARG A 134 -9.88 -10.35 -15.26
N ILE A 135 -10.39 -9.32 -14.60
CA ILE A 135 -11.47 -9.42 -13.60
C ILE A 135 -12.70 -10.07 -14.23
N GLU A 136 -13.14 -9.58 -15.39
CA GLU A 136 -14.29 -10.14 -16.12
C GLU A 136 -14.13 -11.63 -16.44
N ARG A 137 -12.94 -12.04 -16.92
CA ARG A 137 -12.64 -13.46 -17.17
C ARG A 137 -12.65 -14.29 -15.90
N LEU A 138 -12.13 -13.77 -14.80
CA LEU A 138 -12.06 -14.48 -13.52
C LEU A 138 -13.43 -14.63 -12.85
N MET A 139 -14.37 -13.72 -13.11
CA MET A 139 -15.77 -13.86 -12.70
C MET A 139 -16.53 -14.90 -13.52
N GLN A 140 -16.04 -15.28 -14.72
CA GLN A 140 -16.69 -16.32 -15.52
C GLN A 140 -16.39 -17.72 -14.93
N PRO A 141 -17.40 -18.59 -14.76
CA PRO A 141 -17.22 -19.96 -14.31
C PRO A 141 -16.56 -20.78 -15.43
N SER A 142 -15.22 -20.74 -15.53
CA SER A 142 -14.54 -21.28 -16.71
C SER A 142 -13.39 -22.26 -16.43
N ASN A 143 -13.22 -22.75 -15.20
CA ASN A 143 -12.42 -23.96 -14.91
C ASN A 143 -12.74 -24.51 -13.51
N GLN A 144 -12.79 -25.84 -13.37
CA GLN A 144 -13.10 -26.54 -12.11
C GLN A 144 -12.17 -26.15 -10.94
N TYR A 145 -10.95 -25.69 -11.22
CA TYR A 145 -9.94 -25.34 -10.22
C TYR A 145 -10.23 -24.07 -9.41
N HIS A 146 -11.09 -23.17 -9.90
CA HIS A 146 -11.28 -21.85 -9.30
C HIS A 146 -12.75 -21.42 -9.13
N MET A 147 -13.68 -22.38 -9.17
CA MET A 147 -15.12 -22.08 -9.06
C MET A 147 -15.48 -21.25 -7.83
N ILE A 148 -14.94 -21.62 -6.65
CA ILE A 148 -15.21 -20.90 -5.39
C ILE A 148 -14.68 -19.46 -5.48
N PHE A 149 -13.47 -19.28 -6.00
CA PHE A 149 -12.87 -17.96 -6.20
C PHE A 149 -13.69 -17.09 -7.16
N SER A 150 -14.08 -17.64 -8.31
CA SER A 150 -14.90 -16.93 -9.31
C SER A 150 -16.23 -16.49 -8.72
N GLU A 151 -16.88 -17.35 -7.95
CA GLU A 151 -18.15 -17.04 -7.30
C GLU A 151 -17.99 -15.98 -6.21
N GLN A 152 -16.98 -16.11 -5.35
CA GLN A 152 -16.66 -15.10 -4.32
C GLN A 152 -16.39 -13.73 -4.95
N LEU A 153 -15.53 -13.68 -5.98
CA LEU A 153 -15.21 -12.45 -6.68
C LEU A 153 -16.45 -11.81 -7.31
N ARG A 154 -17.30 -12.62 -7.94
CA ARG A 154 -18.54 -12.15 -8.56
C ARG A 154 -19.51 -11.56 -7.53
N GLN A 155 -19.71 -12.25 -6.41
CA GLN A 155 -20.55 -11.75 -5.30
C GLN A 155 -20.00 -10.47 -4.69
N SER A 156 -18.68 -10.39 -4.48
CA SER A 156 -18.01 -9.23 -3.93
C SER A 156 -18.10 -7.98 -4.78
N LEU A 157 -18.23 -8.13 -6.11
CA LEU A 157 -18.30 -7.01 -7.05
C LEU A 157 -19.73 -6.69 -7.52
N GLU A 158 -20.77 -7.33 -6.98
CA GLU A 158 -22.16 -7.12 -7.39
C GLU A 158 -22.78 -5.84 -6.77
N PRO A 159 -23.45 -4.96 -7.55
CA PRO A 159 -23.55 -4.99 -9.01
C PRO A 159 -22.25 -4.54 -9.68
N TYR A 160 -21.75 -5.34 -10.62
CA TYR A 160 -20.50 -5.03 -11.32
C TYR A 160 -20.71 -3.90 -12.32
N ASP A 161 -19.97 -2.81 -12.12
CA ASP A 161 -19.96 -1.66 -13.01
C ASP A 161 -18.60 -1.52 -13.71
N SER A 162 -18.54 -1.89 -14.99
CA SER A 162 -17.34 -1.81 -15.82
C SER A 162 -16.77 -0.39 -16.02
N THR A 163 -17.46 0.66 -15.56
CA THR A 163 -16.96 2.04 -15.62
C THR A 163 -16.20 2.45 -14.36
N LYS A 164 -16.37 1.73 -13.25
CA LYS A 164 -15.67 2.02 -11.98
C LYS A 164 -14.18 1.73 -12.09
N SER A 165 -13.39 2.61 -11.48
CA SER A 165 -11.94 2.45 -11.30
C SER A 165 -11.54 1.97 -9.91
N PHE A 166 -12.49 1.92 -8.97
CA PHE A 166 -12.24 1.51 -7.60
C PHE A 166 -13.45 0.74 -7.06
N TYR A 167 -13.16 -0.31 -6.29
CA TYR A 167 -14.15 -1.06 -5.53
C TYR A 167 -13.67 -1.19 -4.09
N HIS A 168 -14.56 -0.90 -3.16
CA HIS A 168 -14.45 -1.26 -1.75
C HIS A 168 -15.55 -2.28 -1.43
N PHE A 169 -15.19 -3.41 -0.84
CA PHE A 169 -16.14 -4.49 -0.56
C PHE A 169 -15.64 -5.38 0.58
N TYR A 170 -16.55 -6.18 1.15
CA TYR A 170 -16.21 -7.17 2.17
C TYR A 170 -16.25 -8.56 1.57
N ALA A 171 -15.26 -9.40 1.89
CA ALA A 171 -15.19 -10.77 1.40
C ALA A 171 -14.47 -11.69 2.39
N PRO A 172 -14.65 -13.01 2.30
CA PRO A 172 -13.86 -13.96 3.08
C PRO A 172 -12.37 -13.90 2.74
N PHE A 173 -11.52 -14.12 3.75
CA PHE A 173 -10.07 -14.13 3.60
C PHE A 173 -9.58 -15.14 2.55
N SER A 174 -10.34 -16.21 2.32
CA SER A 174 -10.12 -17.18 1.24
C SER A 174 -9.96 -16.55 -0.14
N LEU A 175 -10.60 -15.40 -0.39
CA LEU A 175 -10.47 -14.66 -1.65
C LEU A 175 -9.02 -14.16 -1.83
N PHE A 176 -8.44 -13.57 -0.77
CA PHE A 176 -7.03 -13.15 -0.75
C PHE A 176 -6.11 -14.36 -0.91
N LEU A 177 -6.32 -15.40 -0.10
CA LEU A 177 -5.49 -16.62 -0.12
C LEU A 177 -5.46 -17.24 -1.52
N SER A 178 -6.62 -17.36 -2.18
CA SER A 178 -6.75 -17.88 -3.54
C SER A 178 -6.07 -16.99 -4.58
N ALA A 179 -6.18 -15.67 -4.45
CA ALA A 179 -5.56 -14.71 -5.37
C ALA A 179 -4.02 -14.72 -5.31
N THR A 180 -3.40 -15.35 -4.31
CA THR A 180 -1.94 -15.58 -4.32
C THR A 180 -1.50 -16.64 -5.34
N ASN A 181 -2.42 -17.45 -5.85
CA ASN A 181 -2.17 -18.36 -6.96
C ASN A 181 -2.02 -17.57 -8.27
N PRO A 182 -0.95 -17.79 -9.08
CA PRO A 182 -0.76 -17.13 -10.38
C PRO A 182 -1.96 -17.19 -11.34
N ALA A 183 -2.76 -18.25 -11.25
CA ALA A 183 -3.97 -18.42 -12.06
C ALA A 183 -5.13 -17.50 -11.65
N CYS A 184 -5.18 -17.09 -10.38
CA CYS A 184 -6.23 -16.23 -9.80
C CYS A 184 -5.75 -14.82 -9.46
N THR A 185 -4.50 -14.47 -9.77
CA THR A 185 -3.92 -13.22 -9.27
C THR A 185 -4.74 -12.00 -9.66
N LEU A 186 -5.08 -11.21 -8.64
CA LEU A 186 -5.67 -9.89 -8.72
C LEU A 186 -4.95 -8.97 -7.73
N PRO A 187 -4.88 -7.66 -8.00
CA PRO A 187 -4.28 -6.68 -7.11
C PRO A 187 -5.22 -6.37 -5.93
N LEU A 188 -5.66 -7.42 -5.22
CA LEU A 188 -6.48 -7.28 -4.02
C LEU A 188 -5.64 -6.69 -2.89
N TYR A 189 -6.24 -5.74 -2.17
CA TYR A 189 -5.64 -5.12 -1.00
C TYR A 189 -6.63 -5.15 0.17
N ILE A 190 -6.35 -5.95 1.19
CA ILE A 190 -7.03 -5.84 2.48
C ILE A 190 -6.54 -4.55 3.12
N ALA A 191 -7.45 -3.61 3.33
CA ALA A 191 -7.13 -2.26 3.77
C ALA A 191 -7.94 -1.91 5.03
N GLN A 192 -7.26 -1.37 6.04
CA GLN A 192 -7.89 -1.02 7.33
C GLN A 192 -8.71 -2.16 7.94
N ALA A 193 -8.18 -3.39 7.91
CA ALA A 193 -8.82 -4.49 8.64
C ALA A 193 -8.56 -4.30 10.14
N GLN A 194 -9.59 -3.91 10.89
CA GLN A 194 -9.49 -3.62 12.31
C GLN A 194 -9.11 -4.88 13.08
N MET A 195 -8.12 -4.76 13.98
CA MET A 195 -7.61 -5.87 14.78
C MET A 195 -8.72 -6.51 15.61
N THR A 196 -9.65 -5.71 16.12
CA THR A 196 -10.78 -6.16 16.95
C THR A 196 -11.75 -7.08 16.21
N ASP A 197 -11.78 -7.01 14.88
CA ASP A 197 -12.66 -7.81 14.03
C ASP A 197 -12.02 -9.14 13.61
N LEU A 198 -10.74 -9.33 13.93
CA LEU A 198 -10.00 -10.54 13.58
C LEU A 198 -10.22 -11.66 14.61
N PRO A 199 -10.07 -12.93 14.22
CA PRO A 199 -9.93 -14.04 15.16
C PRO A 199 -8.86 -13.78 16.21
N THR A 200 -9.11 -14.19 17.46
CA THR A 200 -8.26 -13.91 18.62
C THR A 200 -6.81 -14.33 18.40
N GLU A 201 -6.57 -15.46 17.75
CA GLU A 201 -5.23 -15.97 17.46
C GLU A 201 -4.43 -15.04 16.54
N LEU A 202 -5.09 -14.33 15.60
CA LEU A 202 -4.45 -13.32 14.77
C LEU A 202 -4.18 -12.03 15.55
N GLN A 203 -5.01 -11.70 16.54
CA GLN A 203 -4.77 -10.56 17.43
C GLN A 203 -3.56 -10.81 18.33
N GLU A 204 -3.46 -12.03 18.89
CA GLU A 204 -2.36 -12.44 19.76
C GLU A 204 -1.00 -12.49 19.03
N ASP A 205 -1.01 -12.71 17.72
CA ASP A 205 0.19 -12.66 16.88
C ASP A 205 0.77 -11.27 16.71
N LEU A 206 -0.02 -10.22 16.97
CA LEU A 206 0.35 -8.82 16.78
C LEU A 206 0.13 -8.04 18.08
N PRO A 207 0.87 -8.36 19.16
CA PRO A 207 0.71 -7.69 20.44
C PRO A 207 1.02 -6.21 20.30
N THR A 208 0.32 -5.37 21.07
CA THR A 208 0.58 -3.94 21.06
C THR A 208 2.03 -3.63 21.49
N PRO A 209 2.82 -2.91 20.66
CA PRO A 209 4.20 -2.56 20.97
C PRO A 209 4.35 -1.75 22.27
N ARG A 210 5.50 -1.91 22.95
CA ARG A 210 5.82 -1.14 24.17
C ARG A 210 5.71 0.36 23.93
N VAL A 211 6.25 0.85 22.80
CA VAL A 211 6.23 2.27 22.45
C VAL A 211 4.81 2.82 22.28
N VAL A 212 3.86 2.01 21.81
CA VAL A 212 2.44 2.40 21.71
C VAL A 212 1.80 2.50 23.10
N LYS A 213 2.05 1.51 23.97
CA LYS A 213 1.45 1.45 25.31
C LYS A 213 2.01 2.49 26.27
N GLU A 214 3.29 2.83 26.12
CA GLU A 214 4.03 3.54 27.18
C GLU A 214 4.53 4.92 26.77
N ALA A 215 4.65 5.27 25.48
CA ALA A 215 5.18 6.59 25.11
C ALA A 215 4.26 7.74 25.51
N GLY A 216 2.94 7.53 25.44
CA GLY A 216 1.90 8.49 25.77
C GLY A 216 1.05 8.07 26.97
N LYS A 217 -0.27 8.21 26.84
CA LYS A 217 -1.24 7.76 27.86
C LYS A 217 -1.51 6.26 27.78
N GLY A 218 -1.18 5.64 26.66
CA GLY A 218 -1.42 4.22 26.40
C GLY A 218 -2.82 3.94 25.84
N ASP A 219 -3.56 4.99 25.49
CA ASP A 219 -4.87 4.86 24.86
C ASP A 219 -4.67 4.43 23.40
N ILE A 220 -5.25 3.29 23.02
CA ILE A 220 -5.26 2.81 21.63
C ILE A 220 -6.62 3.15 21.06
N TYR A 221 -6.64 4.01 20.04
CA TYR A 221 -7.87 4.35 19.32
C TYR A 221 -8.28 3.23 18.37
N ASP A 222 -7.32 2.71 17.63
CA ASP A 222 -7.54 1.60 16.70
C ASP A 222 -6.21 0.93 16.33
N ALA A 223 -6.27 -0.30 15.86
CA ALA A 223 -5.15 -1.04 15.29
C ALA A 223 -5.61 -1.75 14.02
N ASN A 224 -4.84 -1.67 12.95
CA ASN A 224 -5.28 -2.11 11.63
C ASN A 224 -4.22 -2.95 10.92
N ILE A 225 -4.67 -3.98 10.20
CA ILE A 225 -3.85 -4.81 9.32
C ILE A 225 -4.10 -4.42 7.87
N TRP A 226 -3.02 -4.47 7.11
CA TRP A 226 -3.01 -4.22 5.67
C TRP A 226 -2.28 -5.34 4.98
N MET A 227 -2.89 -5.94 3.95
CA MET A 227 -2.30 -7.04 3.19
C MET A 227 -2.61 -6.91 1.70
N GLY A 228 -1.60 -6.97 0.83
CA GLY A 228 -1.77 -6.89 -0.62
C GLY A 228 -1.02 -7.98 -1.37
N ILE A 229 -1.44 -8.24 -2.61
CA ILE A 229 -0.82 -9.24 -3.51
C ILE A 229 0.03 -8.58 -4.61
N SER A 230 -0.12 -7.27 -4.78
CA SER A 230 0.60 -6.46 -5.76
C SER A 230 1.06 -5.14 -5.15
N THR A 231 1.65 -4.29 -5.99
CA THR A 231 1.92 -2.90 -5.64
C THR A 231 0.64 -2.21 -5.18
N SER A 232 0.65 -1.68 -3.96
CA SER A 232 -0.39 -0.82 -3.42
C SER A 232 0.06 0.64 -3.43
N TYR A 233 -0.92 1.55 -3.49
CA TYR A 233 -0.72 2.98 -3.41
C TYR A 233 -1.82 3.61 -2.55
N THR A 234 -1.41 4.30 -1.49
CA THR A 234 -2.28 5.11 -0.65
C THR A 234 -1.96 6.60 -0.92
N PRO A 235 -2.90 7.35 -1.51
CA PRO A 235 -2.74 8.77 -1.80
C PRO A 235 -2.41 9.63 -0.57
N LEU A 236 -2.02 10.88 -0.81
CA LEU A 236 -1.65 11.82 0.25
C LEU A 236 -2.84 12.10 1.19
N HIS A 237 -2.69 11.77 2.47
CA HIS A 237 -3.71 12.00 3.51
C HIS A 237 -3.04 12.24 4.86
N LYS A 238 -3.84 12.44 5.91
CA LYS A 238 -3.38 12.52 7.30
C LYS A 238 -4.37 11.81 8.22
N ASP A 239 -3.84 11.22 9.28
CA ASP A 239 -4.63 10.46 10.25
C ASP A 239 -5.14 11.33 11.41
N PRO A 240 -6.23 10.92 12.09
CA PRO A 240 -6.79 11.66 13.23
C PRO A 240 -5.92 11.58 14.50
N ASN A 241 -5.01 10.61 14.58
CA ASN A 241 -4.16 10.32 15.74
C ASN A 241 -2.70 10.06 15.31
N PRO A 242 -1.73 10.15 16.24
CA PRO A 242 -0.40 9.60 16.02
C PRO A 242 -0.47 8.13 15.60
N ASN A 243 0.37 7.75 14.63
CA ASN A 243 0.37 6.43 14.04
C ASN A 243 1.75 5.78 14.21
N LEU A 244 1.80 4.55 14.75
CA LEU A 244 2.97 3.70 14.63
C LEU A 244 2.71 2.69 13.51
N PHE A 245 3.38 2.88 12.37
CA PHE A 245 3.31 2.00 11.21
C PHE A 245 4.45 0.99 11.24
N ILE A 246 4.16 -0.30 11.19
CA ILE A 246 5.17 -1.39 11.18
C ILE A 246 4.99 -2.22 9.92
N GLN A 247 6.11 -2.48 9.23
CA GLN A 247 6.11 -3.31 8.03
C GLN A 247 6.45 -4.76 8.40
N LEU A 248 5.62 -5.70 7.96
CA LEU A 248 5.79 -7.13 8.23
C LEU A 248 6.46 -7.86 7.06
N VAL A 249 6.02 -7.56 5.84
CA VAL A 249 6.43 -8.27 4.62
C VAL A 249 6.67 -7.29 3.48
N SER A 250 7.74 -7.51 2.71
CA SER A 250 8.16 -6.63 1.61
C SER A 250 8.45 -5.21 2.11
N LYS A 251 8.66 -4.26 1.18
CA LYS A 251 9.01 -2.88 1.52
C LYS A 251 7.97 -1.90 1.03
N LYS A 252 7.74 -0.85 1.82
CA LYS A 252 6.94 0.30 1.42
C LYS A 252 7.77 1.57 1.48
N ARG A 253 7.62 2.42 0.47
CA ARG A 253 8.18 3.76 0.46
C ARG A 253 7.12 4.72 0.95
N VAL A 254 7.48 5.55 1.92
CA VAL A 254 6.59 6.53 2.54
C VAL A 254 7.17 7.92 2.29
N ARG A 255 6.33 8.84 1.81
CA ARG A 255 6.64 10.27 1.75
C ARG A 255 5.82 11.00 2.81
N LEU A 256 6.47 11.86 3.57
CA LEU A 256 5.92 12.60 4.69
C LEU A 256 6.05 14.10 4.44
N PHE A 257 5.03 14.87 4.78
CA PHE A 257 5.04 16.32 4.65
C PHE A 257 4.55 16.95 5.95
N PRO A 258 5.22 18.02 6.43
CA PRO A 258 4.73 18.79 7.55
C PRO A 258 3.28 19.28 7.32
N PRO A 259 2.48 19.48 8.38
CA PRO A 259 1.06 19.82 8.26
C PRO A 259 0.76 20.97 7.28
N ALA A 260 1.52 22.07 7.35
CA ALA A 260 1.33 23.24 6.48
C ALA A 260 1.62 22.93 5.00
N ILE A 261 2.64 22.11 4.73
CA ILE A 261 3.05 21.74 3.37
C ILE A 261 2.02 20.80 2.75
N GLY A 262 1.62 19.76 3.47
CA GLY A 262 0.62 18.82 2.97
C GLY A 262 -0.75 19.46 2.72
N VAL A 263 -1.19 20.37 3.60
CA VAL A 263 -2.40 21.18 3.35
C VAL A 263 -2.27 22.02 2.08
N GLY A 264 -1.10 22.66 1.88
CA GLY A 264 -0.83 23.44 0.67
C GLY A 264 -0.87 22.59 -0.61
N ILE A 265 -0.29 21.39 -0.59
CA ILE A 265 -0.35 20.43 -1.71
C ILE A 265 -1.80 20.06 -2.00
N TYR A 266 -2.55 19.68 -0.97
CA TYR A 266 -3.94 19.26 -1.12
C TYR A 266 -4.82 20.39 -1.67
N HIS A 267 -4.75 21.59 -1.10
CA HIS A 267 -5.52 22.75 -1.57
C HIS A 267 -5.17 23.14 -3.01
N ASN A 268 -3.89 23.05 -3.40
CA ASN A 268 -3.49 23.34 -4.78
C ASN A 268 -4.13 22.34 -5.76
N VAL A 269 -4.17 21.06 -5.40
CA VAL A 269 -4.86 20.04 -6.21
C VAL A 269 -6.36 20.32 -6.27
N GLN A 270 -7.01 20.57 -5.13
CA GLN A 270 -8.45 20.91 -5.08
C GLN A 270 -8.80 22.09 -6.00
N GLN A 271 -8.02 23.18 -5.92
CA GLN A 271 -8.19 24.35 -6.77
C GLN A 271 -8.04 24.01 -8.25
N SER A 272 -7.06 23.18 -8.61
CA SER A 272 -6.80 22.80 -10.01
C SER A 272 -7.94 21.99 -10.63
N ILE A 273 -8.73 21.27 -9.82
CA ILE A 273 -9.89 20.49 -10.28
C ILE A 273 -11.23 21.21 -10.02
N GLY A 274 -11.20 22.46 -9.54
CA GLY A 274 -12.41 23.22 -9.20
C GLY A 274 -13.23 22.64 -8.05
N ALA A 275 -12.60 21.86 -7.17
CA ALA A 275 -13.25 21.23 -6.01
C ALA A 275 -12.92 21.97 -4.70
N SER A 276 -13.67 21.66 -3.64
CA SER A 276 -13.46 22.17 -2.28
C SER A 276 -13.71 21.06 -1.26
N GLY A 277 -12.90 20.01 -1.29
CA GLY A 277 -12.98 18.87 -0.36
C GLY A 277 -12.40 19.18 1.02
N ILE A 278 -12.87 18.45 2.04
CA ILE A 278 -12.42 18.59 3.42
C ILE A 278 -11.13 17.77 3.63
N ALA A 279 -10.04 18.44 4.02
CA ALA A 279 -8.74 17.83 4.24
C ALA A 279 -8.65 16.93 5.50
N SER A 280 -9.66 16.98 6.38
CA SER A 280 -9.50 16.54 7.77
C SER A 280 -9.55 15.03 7.97
N MET A 281 -10.32 14.31 7.14
CA MET A 281 -10.44 12.86 7.08
C MET A 281 -10.80 12.50 5.63
N ARG A 282 -10.08 11.53 5.06
CA ARG A 282 -10.21 11.09 3.66
C ARG A 282 -10.52 9.60 3.63
N GLY A 283 -11.45 9.17 2.78
CA GLY A 283 -11.89 7.80 2.63
C GLY A 283 -11.78 7.34 1.17
N GLU A 284 -12.74 6.52 0.72
CA GLU A 284 -12.75 5.94 -0.63
C GLU A 284 -12.62 6.98 -1.76
N GLU A 285 -13.08 8.22 -1.55
CA GLU A 285 -13.06 9.27 -2.56
C GLU A 285 -11.64 9.69 -2.96
N MET A 286 -10.63 9.41 -2.13
CA MET A 286 -9.23 9.67 -2.48
C MET A 286 -8.66 8.63 -3.45
N MET A 287 -9.33 7.47 -3.58
CA MET A 287 -8.84 6.30 -4.32
C MET A 287 -9.25 6.31 -5.80
N GLU A 288 -9.93 7.36 -6.27
CA GLU A 288 -10.30 7.51 -7.67
C GLU A 288 -10.32 8.97 -8.15
N GLY A 289 -10.54 9.15 -9.45
CA GLY A 289 -10.73 10.46 -10.05
C GLY A 289 -9.45 11.31 -10.25
N PRO A 290 -9.64 12.57 -10.67
CA PRO A 290 -8.54 13.47 -11.03
C PRO A 290 -7.69 13.86 -9.82
N GLU A 291 -8.29 13.95 -8.62
CA GLU A 291 -7.58 14.30 -7.40
C GLU A 291 -6.49 13.27 -7.06
N ARG A 292 -6.82 11.97 -7.08
CA ARG A 292 -5.87 10.88 -6.86
C ARG A 292 -4.65 11.00 -7.78
N SER A 293 -4.91 11.20 -9.07
CA SER A 293 -3.87 11.24 -10.11
C SER A 293 -2.96 12.46 -9.96
N LEU A 294 -3.54 13.63 -9.63
CA LEU A 294 -2.79 14.86 -9.43
C LEU A 294 -2.01 14.84 -8.11
N LEU A 295 -2.55 14.27 -7.03
CA LEU A 295 -1.81 14.04 -5.79
C LEU A 295 -0.65 13.08 -6.03
N GLU A 296 -0.85 12.02 -6.81
CA GLU A 296 0.21 11.09 -7.19
C GLU A 296 1.33 11.82 -7.94
N ASP A 297 1.02 12.63 -8.96
CA ASP A 297 2.02 13.41 -9.68
C ASP A 297 2.73 14.43 -8.79
N ARG A 298 2.00 15.12 -7.91
CA ARG A 298 2.58 16.15 -7.03
C ARG A 298 3.50 15.56 -5.97
N VAL A 299 3.16 14.38 -5.46
CA VAL A 299 3.88 13.72 -4.36
C VAL A 299 4.96 12.78 -4.86
N TRP A 300 4.77 12.12 -6.00
CA TRP A 300 5.66 11.07 -6.52
C TRP A 300 6.25 11.37 -7.90
N GLY A 301 5.86 12.47 -8.55
CA GLY A 301 6.36 12.86 -9.87
C GLY A 301 7.76 13.48 -9.85
N GLU A 302 8.13 14.14 -10.95
CA GLU A 302 9.47 14.72 -11.12
C GLU A 302 9.63 16.10 -10.46
N ARG A 303 8.53 16.80 -10.18
CA ARG A 303 8.52 18.18 -9.65
C ARG A 303 8.13 18.24 -8.17
N VAL A 304 8.66 17.30 -7.39
CA VAL A 304 8.35 17.17 -5.97
C VAL A 304 8.97 18.36 -5.23
N ASN A 305 8.24 18.88 -4.24
CA ASN A 305 8.73 19.93 -3.36
C ASN A 305 9.67 19.33 -2.32
N ASP A 306 10.90 19.85 -2.18
CA ASP A 306 11.93 19.38 -1.23
C ASP A 306 11.60 19.61 0.26
N GLN A 307 10.37 20.07 0.56
CA GLN A 307 9.89 20.37 1.91
C GLN A 307 9.24 19.15 2.60
N GLY A 308 9.50 17.94 2.11
CA GLY A 308 9.04 16.68 2.69
C GLY A 308 10.18 15.78 3.11
N PHE A 309 9.83 14.61 3.63
CA PHE A 309 10.76 13.54 3.96
C PHE A 309 10.37 12.26 3.26
N GLU A 310 11.31 11.33 3.14
CA GLU A 310 11.08 10.01 2.57
C GLU A 310 11.82 8.93 3.33
N VAL A 311 11.21 7.76 3.40
CA VAL A 311 11.80 6.57 3.99
C VAL A 311 11.30 5.31 3.28
N GLU A 312 12.15 4.31 3.17
CA GLU A 312 11.76 2.94 2.82
C GLU A 312 11.67 2.13 4.11
N VAL A 313 10.48 1.64 4.42
CA VAL A 313 10.17 0.82 5.60
C VAL A 313 10.18 -0.64 5.16
N GLY A 314 11.12 -1.43 5.67
CA GLY A 314 11.24 -2.85 5.40
C GLY A 314 10.77 -3.74 6.55
N PRO A 315 10.77 -5.08 6.38
CA PRO A 315 10.30 -6.00 7.40
C PRO A 315 10.95 -5.77 8.77
N GLY A 316 10.13 -5.60 9.80
CA GLY A 316 10.55 -5.33 11.18
C GLY A 316 10.82 -3.86 11.49
N ASP A 317 10.90 -2.98 10.48
CA ASP A 317 11.04 -1.55 10.71
C ASP A 317 9.71 -0.91 11.15
N ALA A 318 9.81 0.16 11.95
CA ALA A 318 8.66 0.97 12.33
C ALA A 318 8.85 2.44 11.93
N LEU A 319 7.76 3.10 11.57
CA LEU A 319 7.70 4.52 11.29
C LEU A 319 6.64 5.17 12.18
N PHE A 320 7.08 6.09 13.04
CA PHE A 320 6.16 6.94 13.77
C PHE A 320 5.75 8.14 12.90
N ILE A 321 4.45 8.29 12.68
CA ILE A 321 3.84 9.40 11.95
C ILE A 321 3.03 10.23 12.96
N PRO A 322 3.47 11.44 13.31
CA PRO A 322 2.76 12.24 14.30
C PRO A 322 1.43 12.74 13.76
N LYS A 323 0.48 13.01 14.67
CA LYS A 323 -0.81 13.60 14.32
C LYS A 323 -0.65 14.84 13.45
N GLY A 324 -1.43 14.91 12.37
CA GLY A 324 -1.46 16.05 11.46
C GLY A 324 -0.40 16.03 10.35
N TRP A 325 0.57 15.11 10.41
CA TRP A 325 1.51 14.90 9.31
C TRP A 325 0.82 14.24 8.12
N TRP A 326 1.07 14.82 6.95
CA TRP A 326 0.57 14.25 5.71
C TRP A 326 1.51 13.18 5.21
N HIS A 327 0.96 12.10 4.68
CA HIS A 327 1.75 11.01 4.19
C HIS A 327 1.09 10.32 2.99
N SER A 328 1.94 9.79 2.12
CA SER A 328 1.53 8.92 1.03
C SER A 328 2.46 7.72 1.01
N ILE A 329 1.90 6.56 0.70
CA ILE A 329 2.57 5.28 0.84
C ILE A 329 2.45 4.53 -0.49
N ARG A 330 3.54 3.93 -0.96
CA ARG A 330 3.51 2.99 -2.08
C ARG A 330 4.35 1.77 -1.79
N SER A 331 3.91 0.60 -2.23
CA SER A 331 4.73 -0.61 -2.19
C SER A 331 5.89 -0.52 -3.18
N SER A 332 7.08 -0.94 -2.77
CA SER A 332 8.30 -0.88 -3.60
C SER A 332 8.40 -2.04 -4.59
N GLU A 333 7.78 -3.19 -4.28
CA GLU A 333 7.91 -4.44 -5.03
C GLU A 333 6.54 -5.08 -5.30
N SER A 334 6.47 -5.94 -6.31
CA SER A 334 5.29 -6.75 -6.58
C SER A 334 5.33 -8.06 -5.78
N GLY A 335 4.16 -8.57 -5.39
CA GLY A 335 4.03 -9.73 -4.54
C GLY A 335 3.32 -9.39 -3.23
N ILE A 336 3.36 -10.34 -2.29
CA ILE A 336 2.71 -10.15 -0.99
C ILE A 336 3.37 -8.97 -0.27
N ASN A 337 2.57 -8.05 0.23
CA ASN A 337 3.00 -7.01 1.17
C ASN A 337 2.06 -7.03 2.38
N ALA A 338 2.62 -6.84 3.57
CA ALA A 338 1.84 -6.82 4.80
C ALA A 338 2.41 -5.78 5.77
N SER A 339 1.52 -5.04 6.41
CA SER A 339 1.85 -4.06 7.44
C SER A 339 0.76 -4.01 8.50
N VAL A 340 1.12 -3.55 9.68
CA VAL A 340 0.20 -3.30 10.78
C VAL A 340 0.44 -1.90 11.30
N ASN A 341 -0.59 -1.25 11.83
CA ASN A 341 -0.43 0.04 12.45
C ASN A 341 -1.30 0.21 13.69
N TRP A 342 -0.87 1.12 14.57
CA TRP A 342 -1.61 1.52 15.77
C TRP A 342 -1.82 3.03 15.77
N TRP A 343 -3.07 3.46 15.93
CA TRP A 343 -3.42 4.84 16.25
C TRP A 343 -3.54 5.00 17.76
N PHE A 344 -2.71 5.83 18.38
CA PHE A 344 -2.54 5.86 19.84
C PHE A 344 -2.32 7.26 20.42
N ARG A 345 -2.47 7.42 21.74
CA ARG A 345 -2.26 8.67 22.48
C ARG A 345 -1.51 8.50 23.79
#